data_AF-A0A6L9W779-F1
#
_entry.id   AF-A0A6L9W779-F1
#
_cell.length_a   1.000
_cell.length_b   1.000
_cell.length_c   1.000
_cell.angle_alpha   90.00
_cell.angle_beta   90.00
_cell.angle_gamma   90.00
#
_symmetry.space_group_name_H-M   'P 1'
#
loop_
_entity.id
_entity.type
_entity.pdbx_description
1 polymer ?
#
loop_
_entity_poly.entity_id
_entity_poly.type
_entity_poly.pdbx_seq_one_letter_code
_entity_poly.pdbx_strand_id
1 'polypeptide(L)'
;MSSTYAAWLPEWQRWAERDRPQRLLHQTYDRLRAMRQQTQENPESVEAVLAGGLLQLPEHGVRTHLLSHRVAVDIEVETGDVVVRLDTAASTALEDGRVLAGLDLFDDGGTSVLRARLTELDVRPASDNALTFLKEWTARALLLQPVQTTQDWLAPVAGKASLSPAPAIVLRRRGAYALQEYYNDIERTLAEGGQAIPLGLAQLVEPIEADEREAWLDATGASATAEVTEDPLFPLPANEEQSQIIRRLRDDIGVVVEGPPGTGKTHTIANLMSALLARGQRVLVTSEKAQALKVLRDKLPAEMQELCVSVTDAGRGGSLELSRSVSRLAAEHSSYNPEKAQRVIDDLGGKLHQARTGRAGVLEEIRAAREAETYLHPEVAAGYAGTLARIAERVAEAKERFAWVPLPVDGPLPLAVAEIDELRQALPGDTELRRSRRSQQIPSTASLPDLHVIRRLSKDVSRGADARAGQSGPLADVLGQLDATTLAELVSVCGEVRDGLDALASGTDASWAMPVLDSVLRRDNELLWQQIEPPRQVRRLSCL
;
A
#
# COMPACT_ATOMS: atom_id res chain seq x y z
N MET A 1 -52.49 54.33 65.69
CA MET A 1 -51.76 54.10 64.43
C MET A 1 -50.81 55.26 64.22
N SER A 2 -49.50 55.00 64.05
CA SER A 2 -48.47 56.05 63.93
C SER A 2 -48.76 56.96 62.73
N SER A 3 -48.58 58.28 62.87
CA SER A 3 -48.80 59.26 61.79
C SER A 3 -47.98 58.95 60.52
N THR A 4 -46.82 58.30 60.69
CA THR A 4 -45.97 57.82 59.61
C THR A 4 -46.65 56.73 58.76
N TYR A 5 -47.44 55.85 59.38
CA TYR A 5 -48.17 54.79 58.67
C TYR A 5 -49.32 55.37 57.82
N ALA A 6 -50.01 56.38 58.35
CA ALA A 6 -51.09 57.06 57.64
C ALA A 6 -50.59 57.85 56.41
N ALA A 7 -49.36 58.37 56.46
CA ALA A 7 -48.71 59.04 55.34
C ALA A 7 -48.14 58.05 54.29
N TRP A 8 -47.65 56.89 54.72
CA TRP A 8 -47.06 55.88 53.84
C TRP A 8 -48.10 55.05 53.06
N LEU A 9 -49.24 54.73 53.68
CA LEU A 9 -50.25 53.83 53.10
C LEU A 9 -50.75 54.26 51.70
N PRO A 10 -51.05 55.55 51.43
CA PRO A 10 -51.46 56.00 50.09
C PRO A 10 -50.35 55.90 49.04
N GLU A 11 -49.08 56.10 49.41
CA GLU A 11 -47.93 55.93 48.51
C GLU A 11 -47.75 54.45 48.15
N TRP A 12 -47.85 53.57 49.15
CA TRP A 12 -47.79 52.13 48.94
C TRP A 12 -48.96 51.62 48.09
N GLN A 13 -50.18 52.13 48.28
CA GLN A 13 -51.35 51.75 47.46
C GLN A 13 -51.16 52.14 45.99
N ARG A 14 -50.67 53.36 45.70
CA ARG A 14 -50.36 53.78 44.33
C ARG A 14 -49.24 52.94 43.70
N TRP A 15 -48.23 52.58 44.48
CA TRP A 15 -47.19 51.65 44.03
C TRP A 15 -47.79 50.26 43.75
N ALA A 16 -48.58 49.71 44.66
CA ALA A 16 -49.16 48.38 44.55
C ALA A 16 -50.15 48.27 43.37
N GLU A 17 -50.92 49.32 43.07
CA GLU A 17 -51.79 49.38 41.90
C GLU A 17 -51.00 49.35 40.58
N ARG A 18 -49.82 49.97 40.54
CA ARG A 18 -48.91 49.92 39.38
C ARG A 18 -48.14 48.60 39.28
N ASP A 19 -47.70 48.06 40.41
CA ASP A 19 -46.88 46.86 40.48
C ASP A 19 -47.68 45.57 40.21
N ARG A 20 -48.95 45.48 40.64
CA ARG A 20 -49.80 44.30 40.41
C ARG A 20 -49.84 43.82 38.95
N PRO A 21 -50.17 44.66 37.94
CA PRO A 21 -50.16 44.23 36.55
C PRO A 21 -48.73 43.97 36.04
N GLN A 22 -47.74 44.76 36.46
CA GLN A 22 -46.33 44.57 36.04
C GLN A 22 -45.74 43.27 36.55
N ARG A 23 -46.09 42.85 37.77
CA ARG A 23 -45.62 41.61 38.38
C ARG A 23 -46.13 40.39 37.62
N LEU A 24 -47.37 40.41 37.13
CA LEU A 24 -47.93 39.34 36.28
C LEU A 24 -47.20 39.25 34.93
N LEU A 25 -46.89 40.40 34.32
CA LEU A 25 -46.12 40.45 33.07
C LEU A 25 -44.70 39.92 33.28
N HIS A 26 -44.03 40.34 34.36
CA HIS A 26 -42.68 39.89 34.70
C HIS A 26 -42.63 38.38 34.95
N GLN A 27 -43.60 37.83 35.71
CA GLN A 27 -43.70 36.38 35.92
C GLN A 27 -43.94 35.61 34.62
N THR A 28 -44.73 36.17 33.70
CA THR A 28 -44.98 35.56 32.39
C THR A 28 -43.70 35.57 31.54
N TYR A 29 -42.98 36.69 31.54
CA TYR A 29 -41.68 36.83 30.88
C TYR A 29 -40.68 35.79 31.39
N ASP A 30 -40.52 35.68 32.72
CA ASP A 30 -39.57 34.73 33.32
C ASP A 30 -39.92 33.28 32.99
N ARG A 31 -41.21 32.93 32.98
CA ARG A 31 -41.68 31.59 32.58
C ARG A 31 -41.35 31.29 31.13
N LEU A 32 -41.63 32.19 30.20
CA LEU A 32 -41.32 31.97 28.79
C LEU A 32 -39.81 31.90 28.54
N ARG A 33 -39.03 32.72 29.25
CA ARG A 33 -37.56 32.68 29.20
C ARG A 33 -37.02 31.33 29.71
N ALA A 34 -37.57 30.80 30.80
CA ALA A 34 -37.23 29.48 31.31
C ALA A 34 -37.63 28.36 30.33
N MET A 35 -38.81 28.44 29.71
CA MET A 35 -39.26 27.51 28.67
C MET A 35 -38.30 27.48 27.47
N ARG A 36 -37.86 28.66 27.01
CA ARG A 36 -36.83 28.81 25.97
C ARG A 36 -35.54 28.12 26.38
N GLN A 37 -35.05 28.39 27.60
CA GLN A 37 -33.81 27.78 28.09
C GLN A 37 -33.91 26.23 28.13
N GLN A 38 -35.00 25.68 28.66
CA GLN A 38 -35.16 24.22 28.74
C GLN A 38 -35.28 23.55 27.37
N THR A 39 -36.04 24.15 26.45
CA THR A 39 -36.18 23.65 25.07
C THR A 39 -34.85 23.75 24.32
N GLN A 40 -34.04 24.76 24.65
CA GLN A 40 -32.68 24.87 24.13
C GLN A 40 -31.79 23.77 24.71
N GLU A 41 -31.69 23.62 26.03
CA GLU A 41 -30.79 22.67 26.67
C GLU A 41 -31.11 21.21 26.35
N ASN A 42 -32.38 20.86 26.14
CA ASN A 42 -32.83 19.49 25.94
C ASN A 42 -33.83 19.36 24.76
N PRO A 43 -33.41 19.68 23.51
CA PRO A 43 -34.31 19.77 22.37
C PRO A 43 -34.92 18.43 21.94
N GLU A 44 -34.26 17.32 22.27
CA GLU A 44 -34.74 15.96 22.00
C GLU A 44 -35.79 15.47 23.01
N SER A 45 -35.74 15.94 24.26
CA SER A 45 -36.58 15.40 25.34
C SER A 45 -37.70 16.35 25.76
N VAL A 46 -37.58 17.65 25.49
CA VAL A 46 -38.56 18.67 25.89
C VAL A 46 -38.97 19.51 24.69
N GLU A 47 -40.25 19.86 24.64
CA GLU A 47 -40.79 20.79 23.64
C GLU A 47 -41.78 21.78 24.26
N ALA A 48 -41.89 22.94 23.61
CA ALA A 48 -42.94 23.92 23.88
C ALA A 48 -44.03 23.81 22.81
N VAL A 49 -45.28 23.76 23.24
CA VAL A 49 -46.45 23.70 22.36
C VAL A 49 -47.48 24.75 22.75
N LEU A 50 -48.15 25.33 21.77
CA LEU A 50 -49.44 25.96 21.95
C LEU A 50 -50.48 24.85 22.02
N ALA A 51 -51.14 24.73 23.17
CA ALA A 51 -52.16 23.74 23.43
C ALA A 51 -53.54 24.40 23.43
N GLY A 52 -54.58 23.65 23.06
CA GLY A 52 -55.96 24.13 22.99
C GLY A 52 -56.95 22.98 23.14
N GLY A 53 -58.22 23.32 23.41
CA GLY A 53 -59.25 22.32 23.71
C GLY A 53 -58.97 21.59 25.03
N LEU A 54 -59.00 22.31 26.15
CA LEU A 54 -58.87 21.74 27.48
C LEU A 54 -60.11 20.88 27.80
N LEU A 55 -59.92 19.56 27.78
CA LEU A 55 -60.88 18.55 28.21
C LEU A 55 -60.72 18.30 29.71
N GLN A 56 -61.83 18.32 30.44
CA GLN A 56 -61.93 17.88 31.82
C GLN A 56 -62.95 16.75 31.92
N LEU A 57 -62.52 15.58 32.42
CA LEU A 57 -63.39 14.47 32.80
C LEU A 57 -63.07 14.10 34.25
N PRO A 58 -63.72 14.75 35.24
CA PRO A 58 -63.39 14.58 36.66
C PRO A 58 -63.50 13.13 37.14
N GLU A 59 -64.51 12.39 36.66
CA GLU A 59 -64.76 10.99 37.03
C GLU A 59 -63.63 10.04 36.60
N HIS A 60 -62.86 10.43 35.58
CA HIS A 60 -61.77 9.64 35.00
C HIS A 60 -60.39 10.23 35.33
N GLY A 61 -60.35 11.29 36.15
CA GLY A 61 -59.11 11.99 36.48
C GLY A 61 -58.42 12.69 35.30
N VAL A 62 -59.13 12.90 34.18
CA VAL A 62 -58.54 13.48 32.96
C VAL A 62 -58.67 15.01 32.98
N ARG A 63 -57.55 15.70 32.80
CA ARG A 63 -57.49 17.14 32.55
C ARG A 63 -56.34 17.47 31.59
N THR A 64 -56.63 17.48 30.30
CA THR A 64 -55.62 17.65 29.24
C THR A 64 -56.12 18.54 28.12
N HIS A 65 -55.20 19.15 27.38
CA HIS A 65 -55.50 19.72 26.07
C HIS A 65 -55.52 18.65 24.99
N LEU A 66 -56.45 18.78 24.04
CA LEU A 66 -56.64 17.86 22.92
C LEU A 66 -55.91 18.31 21.66
N LEU A 67 -55.77 19.61 21.43
CA LEU A 67 -55.02 20.14 20.30
C LEU A 67 -53.65 20.60 20.77
N SER A 68 -52.62 20.27 20.01
CA SER A 68 -51.27 20.76 20.25
C SER A 68 -50.62 21.22 18.95
N HIS A 69 -49.89 22.33 19.01
CA HIS A 69 -49.13 22.84 17.89
C HIS A 69 -47.78 23.32 18.39
N ARG A 70 -46.68 22.88 17.76
CA ARG A 70 -45.34 23.22 18.24
C ARG A 70 -45.07 24.72 18.11
N VAL A 71 -44.39 25.29 19.11
CA VAL A 71 -44.00 26.70 19.10
C VAL A 71 -42.52 26.87 19.38
N ALA A 72 -41.93 27.89 18.75
CA ALA A 72 -40.61 28.41 19.07
C ALA A 72 -40.77 29.65 19.97
N VAL A 73 -40.02 29.67 21.07
CA VAL A 73 -39.94 30.82 21.98
C VAL A 73 -38.58 31.47 21.79
N ASP A 74 -38.58 32.67 21.23
CA ASP A 74 -37.38 33.45 20.95
C ASP A 74 -37.35 34.75 21.76
N ILE A 75 -36.16 35.34 21.85
CA ILE A 75 -35.95 36.68 22.43
C ILE A 75 -35.32 37.54 21.36
N GLU A 76 -35.99 38.64 21.01
CA GLU A 76 -35.49 39.59 20.02
C GLU A 76 -34.30 40.36 20.58
N VAL A 77 -33.22 40.44 19.80
CA VAL A 77 -31.92 40.93 20.28
C VAL A 77 -31.92 42.44 20.55
N GLU A 78 -32.68 43.20 19.76
CA GLU A 78 -32.72 44.66 19.84
C GLU A 78 -33.65 45.17 20.95
N THR A 79 -34.82 44.54 21.11
CA THR A 79 -35.86 44.98 22.06
C THR A 79 -35.84 44.21 23.38
N GLY A 80 -35.29 42.99 23.39
CA GLY A 80 -35.39 42.06 24.52
C GLY A 80 -36.77 41.41 24.66
N ASP A 81 -37.67 41.61 23.69
CA ASP A 81 -39.02 41.08 23.70
C ASP A 81 -39.05 39.57 23.49
N VAL A 82 -39.93 38.88 24.21
CA VAL A 82 -40.16 37.44 24.02
C VAL A 82 -41.20 37.26 22.92
N VAL A 83 -40.81 36.55 21.86
CA VAL A 83 -41.67 36.28 20.72
C VAL A 83 -41.96 34.78 20.66
N VAL A 84 -43.25 34.43 20.69
CA VAL A 84 -43.71 33.04 20.53
C VAL A 84 -44.25 32.89 19.12
N ARG A 85 -43.64 31.99 18.33
CA ARG A 85 -44.02 31.72 16.94
C ARG A 85 -44.49 30.29 16.79
N LEU A 86 -45.52 30.08 15.98
CA LEU A 86 -45.91 28.73 15.56
C LEU A 86 -44.80 28.14 14.68
N ASP A 87 -44.48 26.87 14.88
CA ASP A 87 -43.53 26.13 14.03
C ASP A 87 -44.21 25.81 12.70
N THR A 88 -43.80 26.48 11.62
CA THR A 88 -44.41 26.30 10.29
C THR A 88 -44.13 24.93 9.68
N ALA A 89 -43.14 24.19 10.19
CA ALA A 89 -42.86 22.83 9.75
C ALA A 89 -43.71 21.78 10.48
N ALA A 90 -44.37 22.16 11.58
CA ALA A 90 -45.25 21.27 12.34
C ALA A 90 -46.70 21.41 11.87
N SER A 91 -47.46 20.32 11.99
CA SER A 91 -48.93 20.33 11.91
C SER A 91 -49.53 20.40 13.31
N THR A 92 -50.80 20.79 13.41
CA THR A 92 -51.56 20.66 14.66
C THR A 92 -51.91 19.18 14.87
N ALA A 93 -51.55 18.63 16.02
CA ALA A 93 -51.83 17.25 16.39
C ALA A 93 -53.08 17.15 17.28
N LEU A 94 -53.78 16.01 17.15
CA LEU A 94 -54.86 15.59 18.05
C LEU A 94 -54.31 14.61 19.09
N GLU A 95 -54.42 14.97 20.36
CA GLU A 95 -53.84 14.25 21.51
C GLU A 95 -54.84 13.30 22.18
N ASP A 96 -55.93 12.96 21.50
CA ASP A 96 -57.03 12.16 22.05
C ASP A 96 -56.62 10.72 22.34
N GLY A 97 -56.01 10.03 21.38
CA GLY A 97 -55.53 8.66 21.54
C GLY A 97 -54.46 8.54 22.64
N ARG A 98 -53.66 9.58 22.87
CA ARG A 98 -52.64 9.58 23.93
C ARG A 98 -53.26 9.58 25.33
N VAL A 99 -54.43 10.21 25.50
CA VAL A 99 -54.99 10.47 26.84
C VAL A 99 -56.23 9.63 27.13
N LEU A 100 -56.98 9.23 26.11
CA LEU A 100 -58.28 8.60 26.25
C LEU A 100 -58.31 7.13 25.79
N ALA A 101 -57.24 6.63 25.16
CA ALA A 101 -57.17 5.23 24.77
C ALA A 101 -57.35 4.30 25.98
N GLY A 102 -58.27 3.33 25.84
CA GLY A 102 -58.60 2.38 26.89
C GLY A 102 -59.69 2.83 27.87
N LEU A 103 -60.28 4.03 27.69
CA LEU A 103 -61.49 4.42 28.40
C LEU A 103 -62.73 3.93 27.64
N ASP A 104 -63.69 3.32 28.34
CA ASP A 104 -64.93 2.77 27.75
C ASP A 104 -65.80 3.82 27.02
N LEU A 105 -65.57 5.10 27.31
CA LEU A 105 -66.26 6.26 26.74
C LEU A 105 -65.63 6.82 25.47
N PHE A 106 -64.44 6.35 25.08
CA PHE A 106 -63.69 6.85 23.92
C PHE A 106 -63.74 5.86 22.75
N ASP A 107 -64.24 6.33 21.61
CA ASP A 107 -64.20 5.58 20.35
C ASP A 107 -63.03 6.05 19.48
N ASP A 108 -61.91 5.32 19.52
CA ASP A 108 -60.72 5.62 18.73
C ASP A 108 -60.99 5.49 17.21
N GLY A 109 -61.85 4.54 16.81
CA GLY A 109 -62.20 4.31 15.40
C GLY A 109 -62.87 5.52 14.76
N GLY A 110 -63.73 6.21 15.52
CA GLY A 110 -64.44 7.42 15.08
C GLY A 110 -63.58 8.68 14.94
N THR A 111 -62.36 8.68 15.48
CA THR A 111 -61.47 9.87 15.48
C THR A 111 -60.44 9.89 14.34
N SER A 112 -60.19 8.74 13.70
CA SER A 112 -59.26 8.61 12.57
C SER A 112 -59.52 9.63 11.45
N VAL A 113 -60.79 9.80 11.05
CA VAL A 113 -61.21 10.76 10.01
C VAL A 113 -61.04 12.21 10.46
N LEU A 114 -61.15 12.49 11.76
CA LEU A 114 -60.98 13.84 12.31
C LEU A 114 -59.51 14.27 12.30
N ARG A 115 -58.57 13.33 12.49
CA ARG A 115 -57.13 13.62 12.38
C ARG A 115 -56.76 14.11 10.98
N ALA A 116 -57.29 13.48 9.93
CA ALA A 116 -57.07 13.93 8.55
C ALA A 116 -57.66 15.34 8.28
N ARG A 117 -58.84 15.63 8.84
CA ARG A 117 -59.51 16.94 8.68
C ARG A 117 -58.80 18.10 9.37
N LEU A 118 -57.99 17.86 10.41
CA LEU A 118 -57.21 18.91 11.06
C LEU A 118 -56.31 19.66 10.07
N THR A 119 -55.67 18.90 9.18
CA THR A 119 -54.79 19.44 8.15
C THR A 119 -55.57 20.12 7.03
N GLU A 120 -56.65 19.51 6.55
CA GLU A 120 -57.50 20.07 5.48
C GLU A 120 -58.13 21.41 5.87
N LEU A 121 -58.56 21.55 7.11
CA LEU A 121 -59.26 22.74 7.62
C LEU A 121 -58.33 23.77 8.27
N ASP A 122 -57.01 23.51 8.29
CA ASP A 122 -55.98 24.31 8.98
C ASP A 122 -56.40 24.69 10.41
N VAL A 123 -56.78 23.70 11.20
CA VAL A 123 -57.22 23.93 12.59
C VAL A 123 -56.01 24.22 13.47
N ARG A 124 -56.02 25.35 14.19
CA ARG A 124 -54.99 25.74 15.15
C ARG A 124 -55.57 25.77 16.56
N PRO A 125 -54.78 25.52 17.63
CA PRO A 125 -55.32 25.45 18.99
C PRO A 125 -56.03 26.72 19.51
N ALA A 126 -55.74 27.89 18.91
CA ALA A 126 -56.30 29.18 19.29
C ALA A 126 -57.04 29.89 18.14
N SER A 127 -57.49 29.15 17.12
CA SER A 127 -58.24 29.71 15.98
C SER A 127 -59.75 29.51 16.10
N ASP A 128 -60.51 30.27 15.34
CA ASP A 128 -61.98 30.25 15.37
C ASP A 128 -62.58 28.91 14.92
N ASN A 129 -61.92 28.21 13.99
CA ASN A 129 -62.32 26.88 13.53
C ASN A 129 -62.06 25.77 14.58
N ALA A 130 -61.23 26.03 15.60
CA ALA A 130 -60.90 25.05 16.64
C ALA A 130 -62.11 24.65 17.48
N LEU A 131 -62.97 25.61 17.83
CA LEU A 131 -64.17 25.34 18.61
C LEU A 131 -65.15 24.46 17.82
N THR A 132 -65.31 24.72 16.52
CA THR A 132 -66.16 23.91 15.64
C THR A 132 -65.62 22.49 15.53
N PHE A 133 -64.31 22.34 15.34
CA PHE A 133 -63.65 21.05 15.32
C PHE A 133 -63.83 20.29 16.64
N LEU A 134 -63.62 20.93 17.79
CA LEU A 134 -63.76 20.32 19.11
C LEU A 134 -65.19 19.86 19.41
N LYS A 135 -66.21 20.58 18.91
CA LYS A 135 -67.62 20.16 18.99
C LYS A 135 -67.88 18.91 18.15
N GLU A 136 -67.38 18.87 16.92
CA GLU A 136 -67.48 17.71 16.04
C GLU A 136 -66.75 16.49 16.64
N TRP A 137 -65.57 16.72 17.22
CA TRP A 137 -64.83 15.71 17.95
C TRP A 137 -65.61 15.15 19.14
N THR A 138 -66.18 16.02 19.99
CA THR A 138 -66.97 15.58 21.15
C THR A 138 -68.13 14.69 20.74
N ALA A 139 -68.82 15.03 19.65
CA ALA A 139 -69.97 14.28 19.16
C ALA A 139 -69.62 12.89 18.59
N ARG A 140 -68.38 12.69 18.11
CA ARG A 140 -67.93 11.42 17.51
C ARG A 140 -67.10 10.57 18.47
N ALA A 141 -66.26 11.20 19.28
CA ALA A 141 -65.28 10.51 20.13
C ALA A 141 -65.85 10.11 21.50
N LEU A 142 -66.83 10.86 22.04
CA LEU A 142 -67.37 10.68 23.39
C LEU A 142 -68.85 10.27 23.34
N LEU A 143 -69.10 8.98 23.05
CA LEU A 143 -70.44 8.45 22.78
C LEU A 143 -71.32 8.30 24.04
N LEU A 144 -70.71 8.25 25.23
CA LEU A 144 -71.39 7.84 26.48
C LEU A 144 -71.57 8.97 27.51
N GLN A 145 -70.96 10.15 27.33
CA GLN A 145 -71.12 11.28 28.25
C GLN A 145 -71.27 12.62 27.50
N PRO A 146 -72.35 13.39 27.75
CA PRO A 146 -72.47 14.73 27.20
C PRO A 146 -71.48 15.67 27.91
N VAL A 147 -70.43 16.08 27.19
CA VAL A 147 -69.46 17.07 27.65
C VAL A 147 -69.99 18.47 27.35
N GLN A 148 -70.00 19.36 28.35
CA GLN A 148 -70.40 20.74 28.14
C GLN A 148 -69.31 21.50 27.39
N THR A 149 -69.59 21.94 26.16
CA THR A 149 -68.66 22.77 25.41
C THR A 149 -68.87 24.26 25.72
N THR A 150 -67.85 24.94 26.24
CA THR A 150 -67.87 26.40 26.45
C THR A 150 -67.19 27.13 25.30
N GLN A 151 -67.51 28.41 25.12
CA GLN A 151 -66.88 29.26 24.09
C GLN A 151 -65.75 30.13 24.66
N ASP A 152 -65.64 30.22 25.99
CA ASP A 152 -64.68 31.09 26.64
C ASP A 152 -63.24 30.56 26.52
N TRP A 153 -62.29 31.49 26.42
CA TRP A 153 -60.86 31.20 26.40
C TRP A 153 -60.31 30.91 27.81
N LEU A 154 -61.18 30.89 28.81
CA LEU A 154 -60.84 30.59 30.20
C LEU A 154 -61.00 29.09 30.46
N ALA A 155 -60.13 28.55 31.31
CA ALA A 155 -60.27 27.18 31.78
C ALA A 155 -61.58 27.02 32.58
N PRO A 156 -62.39 25.99 32.30
CA PRO A 156 -63.67 25.77 32.99
C PRO A 156 -63.44 25.44 34.46
N VAL A 157 -64.43 25.79 35.28
CA VAL A 157 -64.46 25.55 36.73
C VAL A 157 -64.40 24.04 36.98
N ALA A 158 -63.51 23.62 37.87
CA ALA A 158 -63.32 22.22 38.22
C ALA A 158 -64.62 21.59 38.75
N GLY A 159 -64.97 20.40 38.26
CA GLY A 159 -66.04 19.57 38.83
C GLY A 159 -67.09 19.04 37.87
N LYS A 160 -67.11 19.47 36.60
CA LYS A 160 -68.00 18.90 35.56
C LYS A 160 -67.24 18.50 34.30
N ALA A 161 -67.76 17.49 33.60
CA ALA A 161 -67.25 17.10 32.29
C ALA A 161 -67.42 18.25 31.30
N SER A 162 -66.31 18.86 30.88
CA SER A 162 -66.33 20.08 30.05
C SER A 162 -65.19 20.12 29.05
N LEU A 163 -65.42 20.81 27.93
CA LEU A 163 -64.44 21.06 26.89
C LEU A 163 -64.47 22.55 26.52
N SER A 164 -63.31 23.20 26.58
CA SER A 164 -63.17 24.63 26.31
C SER A 164 -61.96 24.91 25.43
N PRO A 165 -61.95 25.94 24.56
CA PRO A 165 -60.76 26.34 23.81
C PRO A 165 -59.52 26.52 24.67
N ALA A 166 -59.62 27.28 25.78
CA ALA A 166 -58.61 27.48 26.82
C ALA A 166 -57.13 27.35 26.36
N PRO A 167 -56.67 28.20 25.41
CA PRO A 167 -55.34 28.07 24.84
C PRO A 167 -54.25 28.34 25.89
N ALA A 168 -53.18 27.56 25.85
CA ALA A 168 -52.08 27.66 26.79
C ALA A 168 -50.76 27.31 26.13
N ILE A 169 -49.67 27.99 26.51
CA ILE A 169 -48.32 27.57 26.16
C ILE A 169 -47.87 26.54 27.20
N VAL A 170 -47.57 25.33 26.75
CA VAL A 170 -47.23 24.20 27.59
C VAL A 170 -45.83 23.72 27.25
N LEU A 171 -44.98 23.62 28.27
CA LEU A 171 -43.71 22.94 28.18
C LEU A 171 -43.90 21.50 28.64
N ARG A 172 -43.57 20.52 27.78
CA ARG A 172 -43.80 19.10 28.05
C ARG A 172 -42.63 18.25 27.59
N ARG A 173 -42.54 17.03 28.13
CA ARG A 173 -41.63 16.02 27.58
C ARG A 173 -42.16 15.52 26.24
N ARG A 174 -41.26 15.29 25.29
CA ARG A 174 -41.58 14.61 24.04
C ARG A 174 -42.02 13.18 24.34
N GLY A 175 -43.20 12.81 23.87
CA GLY A 175 -43.79 11.50 24.10
C GLY A 175 -43.39 10.49 23.02
N ALA A 176 -43.45 9.20 23.35
CA ALA A 176 -43.25 8.09 22.42
C ALA A 176 -44.31 8.00 21.29
N TYR A 177 -45.37 8.82 21.35
CA TYR A 177 -46.47 8.83 20.37
C TYR A 177 -46.03 9.29 18.97
N ALA A 178 -44.98 10.13 18.87
CA ALA A 178 -44.39 10.47 17.56
C ALA A 178 -43.85 9.23 16.82
N LEU A 179 -43.40 8.21 17.58
CA LEU A 179 -42.98 6.94 17.02
C LEU A 179 -44.19 6.11 16.54
N GLN A 180 -45.31 6.16 17.26
CA GLN A 180 -46.55 5.50 16.85
C GLN A 180 -47.13 6.12 15.57
N GLU A 181 -47.16 7.46 15.48
CA GLU A 181 -47.58 8.16 14.27
C GLU A 181 -46.70 7.79 13.08
N TYR A 182 -45.38 7.74 13.28
CA TYR A 182 -44.43 7.27 12.28
C TYR A 182 -44.70 5.82 11.82
N TYR A 183 -45.01 4.91 12.74
CA TYR A 183 -45.38 3.53 12.37
C TYR A 183 -46.72 3.45 11.63
N ASN A 184 -47.72 4.21 12.06
CA ASN A 184 -49.02 4.28 11.38
C ASN A 184 -48.88 4.84 9.95
N ASP A 185 -47.96 5.80 9.74
CA ASP A 185 -47.64 6.32 8.42
C ASP A 185 -47.01 5.24 7.54
N ILE A 186 -46.07 4.44 8.08
CA ILE A 186 -45.51 3.28 7.37
C ILE A 186 -46.63 2.29 7.01
N GLU A 187 -47.51 1.95 7.94
CA GLU A 187 -48.64 1.04 7.70
C GLU A 187 -49.54 1.55 6.57
N ARG A 188 -49.88 2.85 6.57
CA ARG A 188 -50.68 3.47 5.52
C ARG A 188 -49.98 3.40 4.17
N THR A 189 -48.69 3.73 4.12
CA THR A 189 -47.87 3.65 2.91
C THR A 189 -47.82 2.23 2.34
N LEU A 190 -47.73 1.22 3.22
CA LEU A 190 -47.75 -0.19 2.80
C LEU A 190 -49.14 -0.65 2.35
N ALA A 191 -50.21 -0.13 2.95
CA ALA A 191 -51.59 -0.48 2.63
C ALA A 191 -52.10 0.10 1.30
N GLU A 192 -51.61 1.28 0.89
CA GLU A 192 -52.02 1.94 -0.36
C GLU A 192 -51.58 1.17 -1.63
N GLY A 193 -50.61 0.25 -1.51
CA GLY A 193 -50.14 -0.61 -2.60
C GLY A 193 -49.39 0.14 -3.69
N GLY A 194 -48.40 -0.51 -4.32
CA GLY A 194 -47.67 0.04 -5.47
C GLY A 194 -46.42 0.88 -5.15
N GLN A 195 -46.09 1.10 -3.87
CA GLN A 195 -44.75 1.58 -3.50
C GLN A 195 -43.80 0.40 -3.26
N ALA A 196 -42.58 0.51 -3.79
CA ALA A 196 -41.55 -0.48 -3.57
C ALA A 196 -41.04 -0.42 -2.12
N ILE A 197 -41.03 -1.57 -1.44
CA ILE A 197 -40.53 -1.67 -0.07
C ILE A 197 -39.01 -1.40 -0.09
N PRO A 198 -38.49 -0.50 0.78
CA PRO A 198 -37.06 -0.30 0.89
C PRO A 198 -36.34 -1.60 1.21
N LEU A 199 -35.25 -1.87 0.49
CA LEU A 199 -34.45 -3.09 0.63
C LEU A 199 -34.06 -3.40 2.09
N GLY A 200 -33.69 -2.37 2.86
CA GLY A 200 -33.35 -2.54 4.28
C GLY A 200 -34.49 -3.05 5.15
N LEU A 201 -35.75 -2.74 4.81
CA LEU A 201 -36.92 -3.28 5.51
C LEU A 201 -37.28 -4.68 5.01
N ALA A 202 -37.18 -4.93 3.70
CA ALA A 202 -37.44 -6.24 3.12
C ALA A 202 -36.50 -7.32 3.70
N GLN A 203 -35.23 -6.98 3.87
CA GLN A 203 -34.23 -7.90 4.45
C GLN A 203 -34.44 -8.26 5.92
N LEU A 204 -35.21 -7.47 6.67
CA LEU A 204 -35.56 -7.82 8.05
C LEU A 204 -36.58 -8.97 8.10
N VAL A 205 -37.31 -9.19 7.00
CA VAL A 205 -38.38 -10.19 6.90
C VAL A 205 -37.90 -11.43 6.16
N GLU A 206 -37.14 -11.24 5.07
CA GLU A 206 -36.66 -12.33 4.22
C GLU A 206 -35.18 -12.13 3.83
N PRO A 207 -34.33 -13.17 3.87
CA PRO A 207 -32.98 -13.06 3.35
C PRO A 207 -33.01 -12.83 1.83
N ILE A 208 -32.32 -11.78 1.36
CA ILE A 208 -32.20 -11.45 -0.07
C ILE A 208 -30.74 -11.64 -0.49
N GLU A 209 -30.53 -12.55 -1.44
CA GLU A 209 -29.22 -12.89 -2.00
C GLU A 209 -28.61 -11.72 -2.80
N ALA A 210 -27.30 -11.78 -3.08
CA ALA A 210 -26.57 -10.67 -3.71
C ALA A 210 -27.12 -10.27 -5.09
N ASP A 211 -27.45 -11.26 -5.93
CA ASP A 211 -27.96 -11.01 -7.29
C ASP A 211 -29.36 -10.38 -7.27
N GLU A 212 -30.21 -10.81 -6.34
CA GLU A 212 -31.57 -10.28 -6.15
C GLU A 212 -31.54 -8.85 -5.57
N ARG A 213 -30.51 -8.54 -4.78
CA ARG A 213 -30.29 -7.22 -4.20
C ARG A 213 -29.96 -6.17 -5.25
N GLU A 214 -29.09 -6.50 -6.19
CA GLU A 214 -28.72 -5.62 -7.30
C GLU A 214 -29.95 -5.31 -8.16
N ALA A 215 -30.73 -6.34 -8.51
CA ALA A 215 -32.00 -6.18 -9.19
C ALA A 215 -33.02 -5.33 -8.40
N TRP A 216 -33.06 -5.45 -7.07
CA TRP A 216 -33.93 -4.64 -6.21
C TRP A 216 -33.49 -3.17 -6.17
N LEU A 217 -32.19 -2.91 -6.05
CA LEU A 217 -31.61 -1.55 -6.07
C LEU A 217 -31.88 -0.87 -7.41
N ASP A 218 -31.77 -1.60 -8.51
CA ASP A 218 -32.14 -1.14 -9.84
C ASP A 218 -33.64 -0.82 -9.94
N ALA A 219 -34.50 -1.74 -9.48
CA ALA A 219 -35.96 -1.57 -9.52
C ALA A 219 -36.46 -0.41 -8.63
N THR A 220 -35.74 -0.09 -7.56
CA THR A 220 -36.05 1.03 -6.65
C THR A 220 -35.38 2.34 -7.04
N GLY A 221 -34.58 2.35 -8.12
CA GLY A 221 -33.81 3.53 -8.53
C GLY A 221 -32.73 3.95 -7.52
N ALA A 222 -32.36 3.05 -6.61
CA ALA A 222 -31.32 3.22 -5.60
C ALA A 222 -29.94 2.72 -6.06
N SER A 223 -29.86 2.18 -7.28
CA SER A 223 -28.61 1.77 -7.91
C SER A 223 -27.68 2.96 -8.09
N ALA A 224 -26.51 2.91 -7.44
CA ALA A 224 -25.41 3.76 -7.86
C ALA A 224 -24.88 3.22 -9.18
N THR A 225 -24.65 4.12 -10.14
CA THR A 225 -23.89 3.82 -11.35
C THR A 225 -22.62 3.06 -10.96
N ALA A 226 -22.58 1.77 -11.31
CA ALA A 226 -21.56 0.80 -10.91
C ALA A 226 -20.16 1.11 -11.46
N GLU A 227 -20.04 2.10 -12.34
CA GLU A 227 -18.79 2.48 -12.97
C GLU A 227 -18.01 3.46 -12.08
N VAL A 228 -16.73 3.15 -11.88
CA VAL A 228 -15.72 3.84 -11.02
C VAL A 228 -15.66 3.31 -9.57
N THR A 229 -15.52 1.99 -9.43
CA THR A 229 -15.31 1.32 -8.13
C THR A 229 -13.85 1.10 -7.74
N GLU A 230 -12.88 1.36 -8.61
CA GLU A 230 -11.48 1.08 -8.28
C GLU A 230 -10.84 2.12 -7.37
N ASP A 231 -11.37 3.35 -7.31
CA ASP A 231 -10.66 4.44 -6.62
C ASP A 231 -11.60 5.42 -5.90
N PRO A 232 -11.94 5.18 -4.62
CA PRO A 232 -12.83 6.05 -3.88
C PRO A 232 -12.20 7.42 -3.62
N LEU A 233 -12.97 8.49 -3.84
CA LEU A 233 -12.53 9.86 -3.62
C LEU A 233 -12.58 10.24 -2.14
N PHE A 234 -11.45 10.03 -1.45
CA PHE A 234 -11.28 10.36 -0.04
C PHE A 234 -10.57 11.72 0.15
N PRO A 235 -11.19 12.70 0.83
CA PRO A 235 -10.54 13.96 1.15
C PRO A 235 -9.46 13.83 2.24
N LEU A 236 -9.51 12.75 3.04
CA LEU A 236 -8.62 12.54 4.18
C LEU A 236 -7.86 11.22 4.02
N PRO A 237 -6.63 11.10 4.56
CA PRO A 237 -5.86 9.86 4.49
C PRO A 237 -6.64 8.67 5.05
N ALA A 238 -6.60 7.54 4.35
CA ALA A 238 -7.20 6.28 4.77
C ALA A 238 -6.15 5.17 4.76
N ASN A 239 -6.19 4.28 5.76
CA ASN A 239 -5.42 3.04 5.74
C ASN A 239 -6.19 1.93 5.01
N GLU A 240 -5.57 0.76 4.88
CA GLU A 240 -6.16 -0.38 4.16
C GLU A 240 -7.45 -0.88 4.85
N GLU A 241 -7.49 -0.89 6.18
CA GLU A 241 -8.65 -1.30 6.96
C GLU A 241 -9.85 -0.36 6.74
N GLN A 242 -9.62 0.96 6.74
CA GLN A 242 -10.65 1.94 6.44
C GLN A 242 -11.11 1.84 4.98
N SER A 243 -10.20 1.54 4.05
CA SER A 243 -10.52 1.31 2.64
C SER A 243 -11.27 -0.02 2.41
N GLN A 244 -11.16 -0.99 3.32
CA GLN A 244 -11.96 -2.21 3.26
C GLN A 244 -13.44 -1.95 3.58
N ILE A 245 -13.76 -0.94 4.40
CA ILE A 245 -15.15 -0.63 4.78
C ILE A 245 -15.99 -0.24 3.55
N ILE A 246 -15.46 0.60 2.64
CA ILE A 246 -16.20 0.99 1.45
C ILE A 246 -16.37 -0.17 0.45
N ARG A 247 -15.40 -1.11 0.42
CA ARG A 247 -15.53 -2.34 -0.37
C ARG A 247 -16.64 -3.22 0.18
N ARG A 248 -16.73 -3.39 1.51
CA ARG A 248 -17.82 -4.14 2.15
C ARG A 248 -19.18 -3.48 1.94
N LEU A 249 -19.27 -2.15 2.00
CA LEU A 249 -20.52 -1.43 1.74
C LEU A 249 -21.05 -1.57 0.30
N ARG A 250 -20.24 -2.04 -0.64
CA ARG A 250 -20.71 -2.43 -1.98
C ARG A 250 -21.46 -3.76 -1.93
N ASP A 251 -20.89 -4.71 -1.18
CA ASP A 251 -21.34 -6.10 -1.16
C ASP A 251 -22.39 -6.35 -0.05
N ASP A 252 -22.46 -5.47 0.95
CA ASP A 252 -23.30 -5.59 2.14
C ASP A 252 -24.20 -4.35 2.33
N ILE A 253 -25.44 -4.56 2.80
CA ILE A 253 -26.40 -3.48 3.11
C ILE A 253 -26.13 -2.81 4.45
N GLY A 254 -25.42 -3.50 5.34
CA GLY A 254 -25.08 -2.99 6.65
C GLY A 254 -23.67 -3.39 7.04
N VAL A 255 -22.84 -2.41 7.38
CA VAL A 255 -21.49 -2.62 7.89
C VAL A 255 -21.37 -1.99 9.27
N VAL A 256 -21.10 -2.83 10.28
CA VAL A 256 -20.83 -2.36 11.65
C VAL A 256 -19.33 -2.13 11.81
N VAL A 257 -18.96 -0.90 12.14
CA VAL A 257 -17.56 -0.50 12.32
C VAL A 257 -17.28 -0.23 13.80
N GLU A 258 -16.56 -1.15 14.42
CA GLU A 258 -16.10 -1.04 15.80
C GLU A 258 -14.63 -0.60 15.88
N GLY A 259 -14.26 0.04 16.98
CA GLY A 259 -12.92 0.61 17.13
C GLY A 259 -12.78 1.37 18.46
N PRO A 260 -11.59 1.33 19.09
CA PRO A 260 -11.29 2.12 20.28
C PRO A 260 -11.50 3.62 20.06
N PRO A 261 -11.70 4.41 21.13
CA PRO A 261 -11.75 5.87 20.99
C PRO A 261 -10.45 6.40 20.38
N GLY A 262 -10.57 7.30 19.40
CA GLY A 262 -9.43 7.92 18.72
C GLY A 262 -8.94 7.20 17.45
N THR A 263 -9.48 6.04 17.07
CA THR A 263 -9.06 5.32 15.85
C THR A 263 -9.64 5.87 14.53
N GLY A 264 -10.01 7.15 14.51
CA GLY A 264 -10.42 7.83 13.29
C GLY A 264 -11.82 7.46 12.76
N LYS A 265 -12.76 6.95 13.57
CA LYS A 265 -14.13 6.64 13.10
C LYS A 265 -14.81 7.80 12.39
N THR A 266 -14.78 9.01 12.98
CA THR A 266 -15.33 10.21 12.35
C THR A 266 -14.61 10.57 11.04
N HIS A 267 -13.30 10.30 10.99
CA HIS A 267 -12.48 10.43 9.78
C HIS A 267 -12.97 9.49 8.67
N THR A 268 -13.22 8.23 9.03
CA THR A 268 -13.76 7.21 8.12
C THR A 268 -15.16 7.58 7.62
N ILE A 269 -16.03 8.11 8.49
CA ILE A 269 -17.38 8.56 8.09
C ILE A 269 -17.29 9.71 7.09
N ALA A 270 -16.40 10.69 7.30
CA ALA A 270 -16.22 11.79 6.35
C ALA A 270 -15.75 11.29 4.97
N ASN A 271 -14.77 10.38 4.94
CA ASN A 271 -14.31 9.75 3.71
C ASN A 271 -15.41 8.97 2.98
N LEU A 272 -16.22 8.22 3.74
CA LEU A 272 -17.37 7.50 3.20
C LEU A 272 -18.40 8.44 2.60
N MET A 273 -18.79 9.50 3.32
CA MET A 273 -19.72 10.50 2.81
C MET A 273 -19.22 11.08 1.48
N SER A 274 -17.96 11.50 1.41
CA SER A 274 -17.39 12.06 0.18
C SER A 274 -17.41 11.07 -0.99
N ALA A 275 -17.05 9.82 -0.74
CA ALA A 275 -17.04 8.80 -1.78
C ALA A 275 -18.45 8.43 -2.27
N LEU A 276 -19.45 8.38 -1.38
CA LEU A 276 -20.84 8.10 -1.75
C LEU A 276 -21.47 9.29 -2.49
N LEU A 277 -21.20 10.52 -2.03
CA LEU A 277 -21.65 11.74 -2.70
C LEU A 277 -21.04 11.89 -4.10
N ALA A 278 -19.77 11.54 -4.27
CA ALA A 278 -19.12 11.53 -5.59
C ALA A 278 -19.78 10.57 -6.60
N ARG A 279 -20.50 9.55 -6.11
CA ARG A 279 -21.30 8.61 -6.91
C ARG A 279 -22.73 9.13 -7.18
N GLY A 280 -23.04 10.36 -6.77
CA GLY A 280 -24.39 10.92 -6.87
C GLY A 280 -25.38 10.35 -5.85
N GLN A 281 -24.93 9.59 -4.84
CA GLN A 281 -25.82 9.05 -3.83
C GLN A 281 -26.26 10.10 -2.82
N ARG A 282 -27.47 9.92 -2.27
CA ARG A 282 -28.00 10.73 -1.17
C ARG A 282 -27.65 10.07 0.15
N VAL A 283 -26.94 10.78 1.03
CA VAL A 283 -26.45 10.24 2.31
C VAL A 283 -27.17 10.93 3.47
N LEU A 284 -27.79 10.15 4.35
CA LEU A 284 -28.31 10.61 5.63
C LEU A 284 -27.35 10.18 6.74
N VAL A 285 -26.96 11.11 7.60
CA VAL A 285 -26.15 10.83 8.78
C VAL A 285 -26.94 11.15 10.04
N THR A 286 -26.98 10.20 10.97
CA THR A 286 -27.66 10.34 12.25
C THR A 286 -26.67 10.13 13.41
N SER A 287 -26.96 10.75 14.55
CA SER A 287 -26.17 10.61 15.78
C SER A 287 -27.06 10.94 16.97
N GLU A 288 -26.84 10.27 18.11
CA GLU A 288 -27.51 10.59 19.37
C GLU A 288 -27.20 12.02 19.84
N LYS A 289 -25.97 12.51 19.60
CA LYS A 289 -25.51 13.83 20.05
C LYS A 289 -25.25 14.76 18.86
N ALA A 290 -25.85 15.95 18.90
CA ALA A 290 -25.67 16.99 17.89
C ALA A 290 -24.20 17.42 17.73
N GLN A 291 -23.43 17.43 18.82
CA GLN A 291 -22.00 17.78 18.79
C GLN A 291 -21.19 16.86 17.87
N ALA A 292 -21.52 15.57 17.79
CA ALA A 292 -20.80 14.64 16.93
C ALA A 292 -21.03 14.94 15.44
N LEU A 293 -22.24 15.37 15.07
CA LEU A 293 -22.56 15.80 13.71
C LEU A 293 -21.81 17.08 13.33
N LYS A 294 -21.66 18.02 14.28
CA LYS A 294 -20.86 19.23 14.07
C LYS A 294 -19.39 18.90 13.80
N VAL A 295 -18.79 18.03 14.64
CA VAL A 295 -17.40 17.58 14.46
C VAL A 295 -17.21 16.86 13.12
N LEU A 296 -18.19 16.06 12.70
CA LEU A 296 -18.18 15.41 11.40
C LEU A 296 -18.25 16.42 10.25
N ARG A 297 -19.15 17.40 10.33
CA ARG A 297 -19.27 18.48 9.33
C ARG A 297 -17.94 19.23 9.18
N ASP A 298 -17.28 19.55 10.29
CA ASP A 298 -15.99 20.25 10.28
C ASP A 298 -14.84 19.43 9.66
N LYS A 299 -15.01 18.12 9.44
CA LYS A 299 -14.05 17.26 8.74
C LYS A 299 -14.24 17.22 7.22
N LEU A 300 -15.41 17.63 6.72
CA LEU A 300 -15.68 17.66 5.28
C LEU A 300 -15.02 18.87 4.63
N PRO A 301 -14.69 18.81 3.33
CA PRO A 301 -14.30 19.98 2.55
C PRO A 301 -15.34 21.10 2.62
N ALA A 302 -14.92 22.36 2.57
CA ALA A 302 -15.82 23.51 2.73
C ALA A 302 -16.97 23.49 1.72
N GLU A 303 -16.68 23.09 0.48
CA GLU A 303 -17.63 22.96 -0.62
C GLU A 303 -18.71 21.91 -0.31
N MET A 304 -18.34 20.81 0.37
CA MET A 304 -19.28 19.77 0.79
C MET A 304 -20.08 20.15 2.03
N GLN A 305 -19.50 20.92 2.96
CA GLN A 305 -20.21 21.39 4.16
C GLN A 305 -21.45 22.20 3.79
N GLU A 306 -21.39 22.94 2.69
CA GLU A 306 -22.47 23.80 2.20
C GLU A 306 -23.65 23.01 1.61
N LEU A 307 -23.41 21.77 1.18
CA LEU A 307 -24.42 20.83 0.69
C LEU A 307 -25.10 20.08 1.83
N CYS A 308 -24.55 20.13 3.05
CA CYS A 308 -25.09 19.43 4.20
C CYS A 308 -26.30 20.17 4.77
N VAL A 309 -27.43 19.46 4.85
CA VAL A 309 -28.64 19.94 5.52
C VAL A 309 -28.72 19.31 6.91
N SER A 310 -28.62 20.12 7.95
CA SER A 310 -28.78 19.66 9.33
C SER A 310 -30.21 19.88 9.81
N VAL A 311 -30.95 18.79 10.03
CA VAL A 311 -32.35 18.83 10.51
C VAL A 311 -32.43 18.88 12.05
N THR A 312 -31.32 18.72 12.76
CA THR A 312 -31.31 18.64 14.23
C THR A 312 -31.71 19.93 14.94
N ASP A 313 -31.74 21.07 14.23
CA ASP A 313 -31.84 22.39 14.86
C ASP A 313 -33.04 23.23 14.40
N ALA A 314 -34.14 22.59 13.98
CA ALA A 314 -35.35 23.29 13.51
C ALA A 314 -35.85 24.42 14.46
N GLY A 315 -35.52 24.36 15.76
CA GLY A 315 -35.86 25.37 16.76
C GLY A 315 -34.80 26.44 17.09
N ARG A 316 -33.53 26.31 16.66
CA ARG A 316 -32.45 27.30 16.96
C ARG A 316 -31.78 27.83 15.69
N GLY A 317 -32.57 28.29 14.73
CA GLY A 317 -32.01 28.78 13.47
C GLY A 317 -31.53 27.68 12.52
N GLY A 318 -31.84 26.40 12.78
CA GLY A 318 -31.72 25.34 11.78
C GLY A 318 -32.62 25.58 10.58
N SER A 319 -33.71 26.34 10.71
CA SER A 319 -34.47 26.85 9.55
C SER A 319 -33.67 27.88 8.76
N LEU A 320 -32.80 28.68 9.38
CA LEU A 320 -31.89 29.61 8.67
C LEU A 320 -30.70 28.89 8.06
N GLU A 321 -30.09 27.91 8.73
CA GLU A 321 -29.05 27.05 8.15
C GLU A 321 -29.63 26.21 6.99
N LEU A 322 -30.79 25.58 7.17
CA LEU A 322 -31.52 24.87 6.13
C LEU A 322 -31.87 25.80 4.97
N SER A 323 -32.48 26.96 5.24
CA SER A 323 -32.81 27.94 4.20
C SER A 323 -31.56 28.41 3.46
N ARG A 324 -30.44 28.65 4.16
CA ARG A 324 -29.18 29.04 3.54
C ARG A 324 -28.62 27.93 2.64
N SER A 325 -28.57 26.69 3.13
CA SER A 325 -28.11 25.55 2.33
C SER A 325 -29.03 25.31 1.13
N VAL A 326 -30.35 25.38 1.31
CA VAL A 326 -31.33 25.23 0.22
C VAL A 326 -31.24 26.37 -0.79
N SER A 327 -31.16 27.63 -0.36
CA SER A 327 -30.98 28.77 -1.26
C SER A 327 -29.67 28.67 -2.04
N ARG A 328 -28.59 28.20 -1.43
CA ARG A 328 -27.33 27.96 -2.15
C ARG A 328 -27.40 26.78 -3.11
N LEU A 329 -27.97 25.65 -2.70
CA LEU A 329 -28.24 24.51 -3.58
C LEU A 329 -29.08 24.94 -4.79
N ALA A 330 -30.12 25.76 -4.58
CA ALA A 330 -30.93 26.31 -5.66
C ALA A 330 -30.15 27.25 -6.58
N ALA A 331 -29.28 28.10 -6.01
CA ALA A 331 -28.41 28.99 -6.79
C ALA A 331 -27.38 28.21 -7.61
N GLU A 332 -26.67 27.27 -6.99
CA GLU A 332 -25.73 26.32 -7.64
C GLU A 332 -26.44 25.59 -8.78
N HIS A 333 -27.59 24.97 -8.51
CA HIS A 333 -28.40 24.25 -9.49
C HIS A 333 -28.85 25.15 -10.65
N SER A 334 -29.21 26.42 -10.39
CA SER A 334 -29.59 27.37 -11.44
C SER A 334 -28.43 27.78 -12.35
N SER A 335 -27.22 27.79 -11.81
CA SER A 335 -25.99 28.12 -12.53
C SER A 335 -25.25 26.89 -13.11
N TYR A 336 -25.76 25.70 -12.81
CA TYR A 336 -25.15 24.44 -13.21
C TYR A 336 -25.14 24.29 -14.73
N ASN A 337 -23.94 24.14 -15.28
CA ASN A 337 -23.74 23.82 -16.69
C ASN A 337 -23.03 22.47 -16.77
N PRO A 338 -23.68 21.42 -17.34
CA PRO A 338 -23.14 20.07 -17.35
C PRO A 338 -21.84 19.97 -18.15
N GLU A 339 -21.71 20.68 -19.27
CA GLU A 339 -20.47 20.66 -20.07
C GLU A 339 -19.30 21.29 -19.34
N LYS A 340 -19.53 22.41 -18.64
CA LYS A 340 -18.49 23.08 -17.86
C LYS A 340 -18.08 22.23 -16.67
N ALA A 341 -19.03 21.62 -15.96
CA ALA A 341 -18.77 20.72 -14.85
C ALA A 341 -17.96 19.50 -15.32
N GLN A 342 -18.34 18.89 -16.44
CA GLN A 342 -17.62 17.74 -16.99
C GLN A 342 -16.16 18.09 -17.34
N ARG A 343 -15.90 19.23 -17.98
CA ARG A 343 -14.53 19.67 -18.27
C ARG A 343 -13.67 19.83 -17.02
N VAL A 344 -14.26 20.32 -15.93
CA VAL A 344 -13.58 20.45 -14.64
C VAL A 344 -13.29 19.08 -14.04
N ILE A 345 -14.25 18.15 -14.12
CA ILE A 345 -14.06 16.75 -13.68
C ILE A 345 -12.93 16.09 -14.47
N ASP A 346 -12.90 16.25 -15.79
CA ASP A 346 -11.86 15.66 -16.65
C ASP A 346 -10.47 16.25 -16.34
N ASP A 347 -10.35 17.57 -16.18
CA ASP A 347 -9.09 18.23 -15.80
C ASP A 347 -8.58 17.78 -14.43
N LEU A 348 -9.47 17.73 -13.42
CA LEU A 348 -9.12 17.25 -12.08
C LEU A 348 -8.79 15.75 -12.08
N GLY A 349 -9.51 14.95 -12.87
CA GLY A 349 -9.23 13.52 -13.08
C GLY A 349 -7.85 13.30 -13.68
N GLY A 350 -7.47 14.09 -14.69
CA GLY A 350 -6.14 14.07 -15.30
C GLY A 350 -5.04 14.44 -14.29
N LYS A 351 -5.23 15.50 -13.51
CA LYS A 351 -4.28 15.91 -12.45
C LYS A 351 -4.13 14.83 -11.37
N LEU A 352 -5.24 14.24 -10.95
CA LEU A 352 -5.25 13.15 -9.97
C LEU A 352 -4.48 11.93 -10.48
N HIS A 353 -4.73 11.53 -11.73
CA HIS A 353 -4.01 10.43 -12.36
C HIS A 353 -2.50 10.72 -12.45
N GLN A 354 -2.11 11.93 -12.89
CA GLN A 354 -0.70 12.34 -12.96
C GLN A 354 -0.03 12.29 -11.59
N ALA A 355 -0.70 12.81 -10.54
CA ALA A 355 -0.19 12.78 -9.18
C ALA A 355 -0.04 11.34 -8.65
N ARG A 356 -0.98 10.45 -8.95
CA ARG A 356 -0.93 9.04 -8.56
C ARG A 356 0.20 8.28 -9.27
N THR A 357 0.35 8.49 -10.57
CA THR A 357 1.44 7.90 -11.36
C THR A 357 2.80 8.41 -10.88
N GLY A 358 2.92 9.71 -10.61
CA GLY A 358 4.13 10.29 -10.00
C GLY A 358 4.45 9.67 -8.64
N ARG A 359 3.45 9.51 -7.77
CA ARG A 359 3.61 8.83 -6.48
C ARG A 359 4.09 7.39 -6.64
N ALA A 360 3.50 6.64 -7.57
CA ALA A 360 3.91 5.26 -7.84
C ALA A 360 5.36 5.19 -8.34
N GLY A 361 5.76 6.09 -9.23
CA GLY A 361 7.15 6.20 -9.71
C GLY A 361 8.14 6.47 -8.58
N VAL A 362 7.85 7.46 -7.73
CA VAL A 362 8.71 7.78 -6.57
C VAL A 362 8.79 6.60 -5.58
N LEU A 363 7.69 5.88 -5.35
CA LEU A 363 7.71 4.69 -4.49
C LEU A 363 8.58 3.57 -5.09
N GLU A 364 8.56 3.39 -6.40
CA GLU A 364 9.42 2.42 -7.09
C GLU A 364 10.90 2.86 -7.05
N GLU A 365 11.19 4.16 -7.20
CA GLU A 365 12.54 4.70 -7.00
C GLU A 365 13.05 4.45 -5.57
N ILE A 366 12.21 4.69 -4.55
CA ILE A 366 12.55 4.39 -3.15
C ILE A 366 12.82 2.90 -2.96
N ARG A 367 11.99 2.04 -3.57
CA ARG A 367 12.16 0.60 -3.53
C ARG A 367 13.47 0.17 -4.18
N ALA A 368 13.74 0.65 -5.39
CA ALA A 368 14.96 0.36 -6.13
C ALA A 368 16.21 0.84 -5.39
N ALA A 369 16.17 2.03 -4.77
CA ALA A 369 17.27 2.54 -3.94
C ALA A 369 17.52 1.63 -2.72
N ARG A 370 16.46 1.21 -2.02
CA ARG A 370 16.58 0.27 -0.89
C ARG A 370 17.11 -1.09 -1.34
N GLU A 371 16.65 -1.59 -2.47
CA GLU A 371 17.11 -2.85 -3.04
C GLU A 371 18.58 -2.75 -3.41
N ALA A 372 19.03 -1.68 -4.07
CA ALA A 372 20.45 -1.46 -4.37
C ALA A 372 21.34 -1.42 -3.11
N GLU A 373 20.83 -0.92 -1.99
CA GLU A 373 21.55 -0.85 -0.71
C GLU A 373 21.54 -2.18 0.07
N THR A 374 20.44 -2.94 -0.01
CA THR A 374 20.19 -4.11 0.84
C THR A 374 20.42 -5.44 0.13
N TYR A 375 20.38 -5.46 -1.21
CA TYR A 375 20.51 -6.67 -2.00
C TYR A 375 21.95 -7.22 -1.93
N LEU A 376 22.05 -8.49 -1.51
CA LEU A 376 23.32 -9.20 -1.43
C LEU A 376 23.55 -9.93 -2.75
N HIS A 377 24.49 -9.43 -3.54
CA HIS A 377 24.91 -10.12 -4.75
C HIS A 377 25.68 -11.39 -4.41
N PRO A 378 25.43 -12.50 -5.13
CA PRO A 378 26.26 -13.69 -5.04
C PRO A 378 27.70 -13.38 -5.46
N GLU A 379 28.62 -14.29 -5.17
CA GLU A 379 30.04 -14.08 -5.47
C GLU A 379 30.27 -13.89 -6.97
N VAL A 380 30.65 -12.67 -7.36
CA VAL A 380 30.87 -12.27 -8.76
C VAL A 380 32.29 -12.62 -9.21
N ALA A 381 33.23 -12.62 -8.27
CA ALA A 381 34.61 -13.06 -8.41
C ALA A 381 35.11 -13.51 -7.03
N ALA A 382 36.19 -14.30 -6.98
CA ALA A 382 36.74 -14.80 -5.73
C ALA A 382 36.98 -13.67 -4.71
N GLY A 383 36.24 -13.70 -3.59
CA GLY A 383 36.29 -12.68 -2.55
C GLY A 383 35.47 -11.41 -2.82
N TYR A 384 34.64 -11.36 -3.87
CA TYR A 384 33.77 -10.23 -4.21
C TYR A 384 32.31 -10.66 -4.19
N ALA A 385 31.68 -10.54 -3.02
CA ALA A 385 30.28 -10.84 -2.74
C ALA A 385 29.70 -9.81 -1.75
N GLY A 386 28.36 -9.70 -1.68
CA GLY A 386 27.67 -8.76 -0.80
C GLY A 386 27.01 -7.60 -1.56
N THR A 387 26.81 -6.46 -0.90
CA THR A 387 26.18 -5.29 -1.54
C THR A 387 27.09 -4.69 -2.61
N LEU A 388 26.52 -4.04 -3.64
CA LEU A 388 27.31 -3.37 -4.69
C LEU A 388 28.27 -2.34 -4.11
N ALA A 389 27.85 -1.59 -3.09
CA ALA A 389 28.71 -0.62 -2.39
C ALA A 389 29.96 -1.29 -1.82
N ARG A 390 29.80 -2.44 -1.14
CA ARG A 390 30.93 -3.17 -0.54
C ARG A 390 31.84 -3.82 -1.58
N ILE A 391 31.26 -4.29 -2.69
CA ILE A 391 32.04 -4.79 -3.83
C ILE A 391 32.84 -3.64 -4.45
N ALA A 392 32.23 -2.47 -4.67
CA ALA A 392 32.89 -1.29 -5.22
C ALA A 392 33.99 -0.74 -4.31
N GLU A 393 33.76 -0.69 -2.99
CA GLU A 393 34.78 -0.35 -1.99
C GLU A 393 36.00 -1.29 -2.10
N ARG A 394 35.78 -2.60 -2.14
CA ARG A 394 36.86 -3.59 -2.30
C ARG A 394 37.61 -3.44 -3.63
N VAL A 395 36.91 -3.08 -4.72
CA VAL A 395 37.55 -2.81 -6.02
C VAL A 395 38.42 -1.55 -5.93
N ALA A 396 37.92 -0.50 -5.28
CA ALA A 396 38.64 0.75 -5.09
C ALA A 396 39.90 0.56 -4.20
N GLU A 397 39.79 -0.20 -3.10
CA GLU A 397 40.92 -0.57 -2.25
C GLU A 397 41.99 -1.38 -3.01
N ALA A 398 41.56 -2.26 -3.91
CA ALA A 398 42.46 -3.09 -4.68
C ALA A 398 43.08 -2.39 -5.92
N LYS A 399 42.65 -1.16 -6.23
CA LYS A 399 43.04 -0.44 -7.45
C LYS A 399 44.56 -0.28 -7.58
N GLU A 400 45.23 0.15 -6.51
CA GLU A 400 46.70 0.32 -6.54
C GLU A 400 47.43 -1.01 -6.75
N ARG A 401 46.93 -2.09 -6.14
CA ARG A 401 47.51 -3.44 -6.26
C ARG A 401 47.43 -3.98 -7.70
N PHE A 402 46.39 -3.63 -8.44
CA PHE A 402 46.15 -4.13 -9.81
C PHE A 402 46.42 -3.09 -10.90
N ALA A 403 47.00 -1.93 -10.55
CA ALA A 403 47.31 -0.85 -11.49
C ALA A 403 48.32 -1.23 -12.60
N TRP A 404 49.02 -2.36 -12.45
CA TRP A 404 49.92 -2.91 -13.46
C TRP A 404 49.20 -3.50 -14.69
N VAL A 405 47.88 -3.73 -14.60
CA VAL A 405 47.07 -4.20 -15.73
C VAL A 405 46.65 -2.99 -16.57
N PRO A 406 47.05 -2.89 -17.85
CA PRO A 406 46.65 -1.78 -18.70
C PRO A 406 45.15 -1.88 -19.02
N LEU A 407 44.37 -0.89 -18.61
CA LEU A 407 42.95 -0.77 -18.93
C LEU A 407 42.74 0.31 -20.00
N PRO A 408 41.87 0.11 -21.01
CA PRO A 408 41.06 -1.09 -21.25
C PRO A 408 41.88 -2.24 -21.87
N VAL A 409 41.58 -3.48 -21.45
CA VAL A 409 42.07 -4.69 -22.12
C VAL A 409 41.04 -5.04 -23.18
N ASP A 410 41.35 -4.82 -24.45
CA ASP A 410 40.50 -5.20 -25.58
C ASP A 410 41.03 -6.46 -26.27
N GLY A 411 40.11 -7.36 -26.63
CA GLY A 411 40.40 -8.61 -27.37
C GLY A 411 40.34 -9.88 -26.51
N PRO A 412 40.33 -11.06 -27.16
CA PRO A 412 40.40 -12.34 -26.44
C PRO A 412 41.72 -12.41 -25.69
N LEU A 413 41.66 -12.87 -24.42
CA LEU A 413 42.86 -13.12 -23.64
C LEU A 413 43.78 -14.06 -24.43
N PRO A 414 45.09 -13.78 -24.50
CA PRO A 414 46.02 -14.55 -25.33
C PRO A 414 46.16 -16.01 -24.85
N LEU A 415 45.73 -16.30 -23.62
CA LEU A 415 45.76 -17.61 -22.99
C LEU A 415 44.49 -17.83 -22.17
N ALA A 416 43.94 -19.04 -22.22
CA ALA A 416 42.90 -19.50 -21.31
C ALA A 416 43.46 -19.69 -19.88
N VAL A 417 42.58 -19.72 -18.88
CA VAL A 417 42.98 -19.88 -17.46
C VAL A 417 43.83 -21.14 -17.23
N ALA A 418 43.47 -22.24 -17.89
CA ALA A 418 44.23 -23.48 -17.82
C ALA A 418 45.64 -23.34 -18.42
N GLU A 419 45.77 -22.64 -19.54
CA GLU A 419 47.06 -22.40 -20.22
C GLU A 419 47.95 -21.44 -19.43
N ILE A 420 47.37 -20.47 -18.72
CA ILE A 420 48.11 -19.59 -17.80
C ILE A 420 48.65 -20.40 -16.62
N ASP A 421 47.88 -21.33 -16.06
CA ASP A 421 48.33 -22.14 -14.94
C ASP A 421 49.39 -23.16 -15.37
N GLU A 422 49.27 -23.72 -16.59
CA GLU A 422 50.31 -24.52 -17.21
C GLU A 422 51.59 -23.71 -17.45
N LEU A 423 51.48 -22.48 -17.99
CA LEU A 423 52.61 -21.57 -18.17
C LEU A 423 53.28 -21.24 -16.83
N ARG A 424 52.49 -20.96 -15.78
CA ARG A 424 52.98 -20.70 -14.42
C ARG A 424 53.76 -21.89 -13.87
N GLN A 425 53.30 -23.11 -14.12
CA GLN A 425 54.01 -24.34 -13.72
C GLN A 425 55.26 -24.60 -14.58
N ALA A 426 55.26 -24.18 -15.84
CA ALA A 426 56.37 -24.37 -16.77
C ALA A 426 57.49 -23.31 -16.64
N LEU A 427 57.16 -22.09 -16.19
CA LEU A 427 58.08 -20.96 -16.03
C LEU A 427 59.33 -21.26 -15.17
N PRO A 428 59.26 -21.98 -14.04
CA PRO A 428 60.43 -22.41 -13.28
C PRO A 428 61.41 -23.29 -14.08
N GLY A 429 60.95 -23.91 -15.16
CA GLY A 429 61.76 -24.75 -16.04
C GLY A 429 62.45 -24.01 -17.20
N ASP A 430 62.26 -22.70 -17.36
CA ASP A 430 62.84 -21.90 -18.45
C ASP A 430 64.31 -21.54 -18.18
N THR A 431 65.16 -22.55 -18.33
CA THR A 431 66.62 -22.42 -18.22
C THR A 431 67.23 -21.99 -19.56
N GLU A 432 68.38 -21.32 -19.49
CA GLU A 432 69.15 -20.88 -20.66
C GLU A 432 69.49 -22.06 -21.61
N LEU A 433 69.74 -23.24 -21.02
CA LEU A 433 69.94 -24.49 -21.76
C LEU A 433 68.70 -24.88 -22.59
N ARG A 434 67.48 -24.73 -22.05
CA ARG A 434 66.24 -25.03 -22.79
C ARG A 434 65.95 -24.00 -23.88
N ARG A 435 66.27 -22.72 -23.67
CA ARG A 435 66.15 -21.70 -24.73
C ARG A 435 67.09 -22.00 -25.90
N SER A 436 68.32 -22.45 -25.61
CA SER A 436 69.30 -22.82 -26.64
C SER A 436 68.88 -24.04 -27.48
N ARG A 437 68.01 -24.93 -26.96
CA ARG A 437 67.50 -26.09 -27.71
C ARG A 437 66.51 -25.71 -28.80
N ARG A 438 65.86 -24.54 -28.71
CA ARG A 438 64.89 -24.07 -29.71
C ARG A 438 65.55 -23.73 -31.05
N SER A 439 66.86 -23.47 -31.05
CA SER A 439 67.64 -23.18 -32.24
C SER A 439 68.46 -24.39 -32.74
N GLN A 440 68.34 -25.56 -32.12
CA GLN A 440 69.02 -26.78 -32.57
C GLN A 440 68.17 -27.50 -33.62
N GLN A 441 68.79 -27.81 -34.76
CA GLN A 441 68.18 -28.65 -35.80
C GLN A 441 68.50 -30.12 -35.54
N ILE A 442 67.46 -30.96 -35.47
CA ILE A 442 67.62 -32.41 -35.38
C ILE A 442 68.06 -32.93 -36.76
N PRO A 443 69.17 -33.69 -36.87
CA PRO A 443 69.62 -34.22 -38.16
C PRO A 443 68.54 -35.10 -38.81
N SER A 444 68.40 -35.02 -40.13
CA SER A 444 67.43 -35.83 -40.87
C SER A 444 67.79 -37.31 -40.77
N THR A 445 66.79 -38.19 -40.76
CA THR A 445 66.98 -39.66 -40.64
C THR A 445 67.87 -40.25 -41.73
N ALA A 446 67.98 -39.58 -42.89
CA ALA A 446 68.89 -39.97 -43.98
C ALA A 446 70.38 -39.69 -43.70
N SER A 447 70.69 -38.83 -42.71
CA SER A 447 72.06 -38.53 -42.27
C SER A 447 72.56 -39.47 -41.15
N LEU A 448 71.68 -40.34 -40.64
CA LEU A 448 72.06 -41.33 -39.64
C LEU A 448 72.77 -42.51 -40.34
N PRO A 449 73.96 -42.91 -39.88
CA PRO A 449 74.67 -44.03 -40.46
C PRO A 449 73.88 -45.34 -40.31
N ASP A 450 73.99 -46.21 -41.31
CA ASP A 450 73.32 -47.53 -41.33
C ASP A 450 73.69 -48.37 -40.10
N LEU A 451 72.77 -49.23 -39.65
CA LEU A 451 72.88 -50.04 -38.44
C LEU A 451 74.15 -50.92 -38.45
N HIS A 452 74.59 -51.35 -39.63
CA HIS A 452 75.85 -52.09 -39.79
C HIS A 452 77.08 -51.21 -39.52
N VAL A 453 77.06 -49.95 -39.95
CA VAL A 453 78.13 -48.97 -39.68
C VAL A 453 78.17 -48.64 -38.18
N ILE A 454 77.01 -48.44 -37.54
CA ILE A 454 76.93 -48.21 -36.09
C ILE A 454 77.45 -49.41 -35.30
N ARG A 455 77.06 -50.65 -35.68
CA ARG A 455 77.58 -51.87 -35.03
C ARG A 455 79.08 -52.05 -35.22
N ARG A 456 79.61 -51.71 -36.39
CA ARG A 456 81.05 -51.73 -36.66
C ARG A 456 81.77 -50.70 -35.80
N LEU A 457 81.34 -49.44 -35.81
CA LEU A 457 81.93 -48.36 -35.00
C LEU A 457 81.86 -48.65 -33.51
N SER A 458 80.75 -49.21 -33.01
CA SER A 458 80.62 -49.64 -31.61
C SER A 458 81.58 -50.77 -31.24
N LYS A 459 81.79 -51.74 -32.14
CA LYS A 459 82.82 -52.78 -31.96
C LYS A 459 84.23 -52.22 -32.02
N ASP A 460 84.50 -51.27 -32.91
CA ASP A 460 85.81 -50.66 -33.09
C ASP A 460 86.17 -49.75 -31.89
N VAL A 461 85.18 -49.02 -31.33
CA VAL A 461 85.34 -48.26 -30.09
C VAL A 461 85.54 -49.19 -28.89
N SER A 462 84.81 -50.32 -28.81
CA SER A 462 85.00 -51.30 -27.73
C SER A 462 86.37 -51.96 -27.82
N ARG A 463 86.82 -52.34 -29.03
CA ARG A 463 88.19 -52.86 -29.26
C ARG A 463 89.27 -51.82 -28.95
N GLY A 464 89.02 -50.54 -29.27
CA GLY A 464 89.90 -49.44 -28.93
C GLY A 464 89.96 -49.15 -27.42
N ALA A 465 88.86 -49.37 -26.70
CA ALA A 465 88.80 -49.29 -25.25
C ALA A 465 89.54 -50.48 -24.59
N ASP A 466 89.35 -51.70 -25.10
CA ASP A 466 90.05 -52.90 -24.63
C ASP A 466 91.57 -52.83 -24.90
N ALA A 467 91.98 -52.27 -26.05
CA ALA A 467 93.38 -52.04 -26.40
C ALA A 467 94.05 -50.92 -25.57
N ARG A 468 93.28 -49.92 -25.11
CA ARG A 468 93.78 -48.86 -24.20
C ARG A 468 93.72 -49.26 -22.73
N ALA A 469 92.94 -50.27 -22.37
CA ALA A 469 92.82 -50.77 -21.00
C ALA A 469 93.97 -51.71 -20.58
N GLY A 470 94.84 -52.14 -21.49
CA GLY A 470 95.98 -53.02 -21.21
C GLY A 470 97.28 -52.27 -20.92
N GLN A 471 97.47 -51.80 -19.68
CA GLN A 471 98.81 -51.46 -19.13
C GLN A 471 99.61 -52.72 -18.69
N SER A 472 99.24 -53.91 -19.13
CA SER A 472 100.02 -55.15 -18.93
C SER A 472 99.63 -56.16 -20.01
N GLY A 473 100.59 -56.51 -20.87
CA GLY A 473 100.41 -57.51 -21.92
C GLY A 473 101.76 -58.13 -22.29
N PRO A 474 101.78 -59.33 -22.88
CA PRO A 474 103.01 -60.11 -23.10
C PRO A 474 104.09 -59.38 -23.92
N LEU A 475 103.69 -58.42 -24.75
CA LEU A 475 104.63 -57.56 -25.49
C LEU A 475 105.35 -56.56 -24.58
N ALA A 476 104.66 -55.99 -23.59
CA ALA A 476 105.24 -55.06 -22.62
C ALA A 476 106.21 -55.79 -21.67
N ASP A 477 105.90 -57.05 -21.31
CA ASP A 477 106.79 -57.88 -20.49
C ASP A 477 108.08 -58.27 -21.23
N VAL A 478 108.00 -58.56 -22.54
CA VAL A 478 109.18 -58.87 -23.37
C VAL A 478 110.01 -57.62 -23.63
N LEU A 479 109.37 -56.47 -23.90
CA LEU A 479 110.08 -55.19 -24.07
C LEU A 479 110.77 -54.74 -22.77
N GLY A 480 110.17 -55.02 -21.60
CA GLY A 480 110.76 -54.73 -20.29
C GLY A 480 111.99 -55.56 -19.93
N GLN A 481 112.26 -56.67 -20.63
CA GLN A 481 113.43 -57.54 -20.41
C GLN A 481 114.63 -57.18 -21.31
N LEU A 482 114.46 -56.25 -22.25
CA LEU A 482 115.52 -55.81 -23.15
C LEU A 482 116.42 -54.77 -22.50
N ASP A 483 117.72 -54.79 -22.80
CA ASP A 483 118.65 -53.77 -22.32
C ASP A 483 118.43 -52.42 -23.04
N ALA A 484 118.89 -51.34 -22.41
CA ALA A 484 118.64 -49.98 -22.89
C ALA A 484 119.21 -49.72 -24.30
N THR A 485 120.31 -50.38 -24.66
CA THR A 485 120.92 -50.31 -26.00
C THR A 485 120.04 -50.95 -27.06
N THR A 486 119.53 -52.14 -26.79
CA THR A 486 118.64 -52.87 -27.70
C THR A 486 117.30 -52.14 -27.81
N LEU A 487 116.79 -51.59 -26.71
CA LEU A 487 115.55 -50.81 -26.70
C LEU A 487 115.70 -49.51 -27.50
N ALA A 488 116.85 -48.83 -27.41
CA ALA A 488 117.16 -47.65 -28.20
C ALA A 488 117.27 -47.95 -29.70
N GLU A 489 117.90 -49.07 -30.07
CA GLU A 489 117.91 -49.55 -31.47
C GLU A 489 116.49 -49.86 -31.96
N LEU A 490 115.67 -50.51 -31.14
CA LEU A 490 114.29 -50.86 -31.50
C LEU A 490 113.43 -49.61 -31.68
N VAL A 491 113.59 -48.59 -30.82
CA VAL A 491 112.94 -47.29 -30.97
C VAL A 491 113.43 -46.56 -32.23
N SER A 492 114.72 -46.64 -32.56
CA SER A 492 115.27 -46.06 -33.79
C SER A 492 114.66 -46.72 -35.04
N VAL A 493 114.61 -48.06 -35.08
CA VAL A 493 114.03 -48.82 -36.19
C VAL A 493 112.53 -48.57 -36.29
N CYS A 494 111.79 -48.53 -35.18
CA CYS A 494 110.38 -48.17 -35.19
C CYS A 494 110.15 -46.72 -35.66
N GLY A 495 111.07 -45.81 -35.33
CA GLY A 495 111.08 -44.44 -35.82
C GLY A 495 111.25 -44.38 -37.34
N GLU A 496 112.26 -45.07 -37.88
CA GLU A 496 112.52 -45.14 -39.33
C GLU A 496 111.36 -45.79 -40.09
N VAL A 497 110.75 -46.85 -39.54
CA VAL A 497 109.56 -47.49 -40.14
C VAL A 497 108.37 -46.55 -40.13
N ARG A 498 108.13 -45.82 -39.03
CA ARG A 498 107.04 -44.85 -38.92
C ARG A 498 107.25 -43.68 -39.89
N ASP A 499 108.45 -43.13 -39.94
CA ASP A 499 108.75 -42.00 -40.82
C ASP A 499 108.66 -42.42 -42.30
N GLY A 500 109.05 -43.66 -42.62
CA GLY A 500 108.84 -44.26 -43.94
C GLY A 500 107.36 -44.50 -44.29
N LEU A 501 106.54 -44.92 -43.31
CA LEU A 501 105.09 -45.07 -43.46
C LEU A 501 104.38 -43.73 -43.66
N ASP A 502 104.79 -42.69 -42.91
CA ASP A 502 104.23 -41.35 -43.04
C ASP A 502 104.63 -40.70 -44.38
N ALA A 503 105.85 -40.96 -44.88
CA ALA A 503 106.26 -40.56 -46.23
C ALA A 503 105.44 -41.28 -47.33
N LEU A 504 105.12 -42.56 -47.14
CA LEU A 504 104.26 -43.32 -48.04
C LEU A 504 102.80 -42.85 -48.00
N ALA A 505 102.30 -42.45 -46.84
CA ALA A 505 100.91 -41.99 -46.66
C ALA A 505 100.68 -40.55 -47.15
N SER A 506 101.73 -39.71 -47.21
CA SER A 506 101.65 -38.29 -47.61
C SER A 506 101.92 -38.03 -49.09
N GLY A 507 102.31 -39.06 -49.87
CA GLY A 507 102.39 -38.99 -51.33
C GLY A 507 101.01 -38.82 -51.97
N THR A 508 100.91 -37.95 -52.99
CA THR A 508 99.65 -37.52 -53.63
C THR A 508 98.86 -38.61 -54.37
N ASP A 509 99.24 -39.89 -54.29
CA ASP A 509 98.47 -41.03 -54.83
C ASP A 509 98.64 -42.33 -54.01
N ALA A 510 98.63 -42.21 -52.67
CA ALA A 510 98.93 -43.30 -51.73
C ALA A 510 97.76 -44.26 -51.42
N SER A 511 96.64 -44.18 -52.14
CA SER A 511 95.43 -44.97 -51.83
C SER A 511 95.60 -46.48 -51.97
N TRP A 512 96.56 -46.92 -52.80
CA TRP A 512 96.91 -48.34 -53.00
C TRP A 512 97.94 -48.86 -51.98
N ALA A 513 98.70 -47.96 -51.33
CA ALA A 513 99.88 -48.34 -50.56
C ALA A 513 99.52 -49.03 -49.24
N MET A 514 98.58 -48.49 -48.47
CA MET A 514 98.20 -49.03 -47.16
C MET A 514 97.56 -50.43 -47.20
N PRO A 515 96.65 -50.75 -48.14
CA PRO A 515 96.09 -52.11 -48.26
C PRO A 515 97.15 -53.16 -48.62
N VAL A 516 98.12 -52.81 -49.48
CA VAL A 516 99.21 -53.73 -49.86
C VAL A 516 100.17 -53.93 -48.69
N LEU A 517 100.52 -52.87 -47.96
CA LEU A 517 101.36 -52.93 -46.77
C LEU A 517 100.74 -53.76 -45.64
N ASP A 518 99.43 -53.60 -45.39
CA ASP A 518 98.70 -54.39 -44.40
C ASP A 518 98.68 -55.88 -44.79
N SER A 519 98.50 -56.19 -46.08
CA SER A 519 98.58 -57.58 -46.59
C SER A 519 99.98 -58.18 -46.45
N VAL A 520 101.03 -57.41 -46.71
CA VAL A 520 102.42 -57.84 -46.61
C VAL A 520 102.83 -58.05 -45.14
N LEU A 521 102.51 -57.12 -44.24
CA LEU A 521 102.83 -57.22 -42.81
C LEU A 521 102.08 -58.35 -42.09
N ARG A 522 100.87 -58.70 -42.57
CA ARG A 522 100.11 -59.86 -42.08
C ARG A 522 100.61 -61.20 -42.63
N ARG A 523 101.59 -61.17 -43.56
CA ARG A 523 102.07 -62.32 -44.34
C ARG A 523 100.98 -63.00 -45.18
N ASP A 524 99.92 -62.27 -45.52
CA ASP A 524 98.85 -62.80 -46.37
C ASP A 524 99.33 -63.00 -47.82
N ASN A 525 100.51 -62.47 -48.18
CA ASN A 525 101.12 -62.60 -49.50
C ASN A 525 102.62 -62.96 -49.40
N GLU A 526 102.93 -64.26 -49.32
CA GLU A 526 104.30 -64.78 -49.14
C GLU A 526 105.29 -64.30 -50.21
N LEU A 527 104.84 -64.08 -51.43
CA LEU A 527 105.71 -63.75 -52.57
C LEU A 527 106.28 -62.33 -52.47
N LEU A 528 105.51 -61.38 -51.93
CA LEU A 528 105.97 -60.03 -51.63
C LEU A 528 106.82 -59.98 -50.36
N TRP A 529 106.50 -60.81 -49.36
CA TRP A 529 107.28 -60.89 -48.12
C TRP A 529 108.71 -61.37 -48.37
N GLN A 530 108.89 -62.35 -49.26
CA GLN A 530 110.22 -62.85 -49.66
C GLN A 530 111.07 -61.83 -50.42
N GLN A 531 110.47 -60.81 -51.06
CA GLN A 531 111.21 -59.76 -51.79
C GLN A 531 111.79 -58.66 -50.87
N ILE A 532 111.40 -58.62 -49.59
CA ILE A 532 111.82 -57.62 -48.61
C ILE A 532 113.07 -58.10 -47.82
N GLU A 533 113.47 -59.37 -47.94
CA GLU A 533 114.72 -59.89 -47.34
C GLU A 533 115.98 -59.44 -48.12
N PRO A 534 116.98 -58.81 -47.48
CA PRO A 534 118.24 -58.46 -48.15
C PRO A 534 119.16 -59.70 -48.31
N PRO A 535 119.99 -59.76 -49.37
CA PRO A 535 120.78 -60.94 -49.71
C PRO A 535 121.99 -61.11 -48.78
N ARG A 536 122.07 -62.21 -48.04
CA ARG A 536 123.33 -62.62 -47.38
C ARG A 536 124.28 -63.26 -48.38
N GLN A 537 125.44 -62.61 -48.55
CA GLN A 537 126.61 -63.06 -49.29
C GLN A 537 127.09 -64.46 -48.88
N VAL A 538 127.55 -65.20 -49.89
CA VAL A 538 128.21 -66.51 -49.83
C VAL A 538 129.65 -66.39 -49.27
N ARG A 539 130.01 -67.20 -48.28
CA ARG A 539 131.38 -67.78 -48.15
C ARG A 539 131.30 -69.24 -47.68
N ARG A 540 131.72 -70.14 -48.58
CA ARG A 540 132.20 -71.51 -48.30
C ARG A 540 133.48 -71.45 -47.46
N LEU A 541 133.72 -72.47 -46.63
CA LEU A 541 134.85 -73.42 -46.78
C LEU A 541 134.91 -74.47 -45.63
N SER A 542 134.67 -75.73 -46.03
CA SER A 542 135.43 -76.97 -45.71
C SER A 542 135.74 -77.37 -44.25
N CYS A 543 135.23 -78.54 -43.83
CA CYS A 543 136.01 -79.79 -43.74
C CYS A 543 135.09 -81.02 -43.48
N LEU A 544 135.36 -82.09 -44.24
CA LEU A 544 134.81 -83.46 -44.27
C LEU A 544 133.44 -83.68 -44.91
#